data_AF-A0A944UYG8-F1
#
_entry.id   AF-A0A944UYG8-F1
#
_cell.length_a   1.000
_cell.length_b   1.000
_cell.length_c   1.000
_cell.angle_alpha   90.00
_cell.angle_beta   90.00
_cell.angle_gamma   90.00
#
_symmetry.space_group_name_H-M   'P 1'
#
loop_
_entity.id
_entity.type
_entity.pdbx_description
1 polymer ?
#
loop_
_entity_poly.entity_id
_entity_poly.type
_entity_poly.pdbx_seq_one_letter_code
_entity_poly.pdbx_strand_id
1 'polypeptide(L)'
;MNRLLIIMIIAIALFMGCEKAELVDNAKLQELVDADQRDRSSDSDEPFAPKDDERRKLLFEMLAKNEVITPKDKLNAAIILQHTGMIFVDDNMKSKSVENLFLAHQLAKAAYEEGYEKARYFTAVTYDRYCWM
;
A
#
# COMPACT_ATOMS: atom_id res chain seq x y z
N MET A 1 -2.26 -12.36 -53.89
CA MET A 1 -1.78 -12.41 -52.48
C MET A 1 -2.47 -13.57 -51.79
N ASN A 2 -1.71 -14.54 -51.26
CA ASN A 2 -2.27 -15.81 -50.80
C ASN A 2 -3.08 -15.58 -49.51
N ARG A 3 -4.36 -15.99 -49.45
CA ARG A 3 -5.25 -15.74 -48.30
C ARG A 3 -4.67 -16.28 -46.98
N LEU A 4 -3.91 -17.37 -47.06
CA LEU A 4 -3.12 -17.95 -45.95
C LEU A 4 -2.05 -16.98 -45.42
N LEU A 5 -1.40 -16.22 -46.29
CA LEU A 5 -0.35 -15.27 -45.90
C LEU A 5 -0.93 -14.11 -45.09
N ILE A 6 -2.13 -13.63 -45.47
CA ILE A 6 -2.83 -12.54 -44.78
C ILE A 6 -3.27 -12.97 -43.38
N ILE A 7 -3.82 -14.18 -43.25
CA ILE A 7 -4.24 -14.74 -41.95
C ILE A 7 -3.04 -14.90 -41.02
N MET A 8 -1.91 -15.37 -41.55
CA MET A 8 -0.68 -15.56 -40.77
C MET A 8 -0.12 -14.22 -40.26
N ILE A 9 -0.14 -13.17 -41.08
CA ILE A 9 0.32 -11.82 -40.67
C ILE A 9 -0.59 -11.24 -39.58
N ILE A 10 -1.91 -11.40 -39.69
CA ILE A 10 -2.86 -10.93 -38.67
C ILE A 10 -2.67 -11.69 -37.35
N ALA A 11 -2.46 -13.01 -37.40
CA ALA A 11 -2.20 -13.79 -36.20
C ALA A 11 -0.90 -13.37 -35.50
N ILE A 12 0.18 -13.14 -36.25
CA ILE A 12 1.47 -12.69 -35.69
C ILE A 12 1.33 -11.29 -35.07
N ALA A 13 0.60 -10.37 -35.72
CA ALA A 13 0.37 -9.03 -35.19
C ALA A 13 -0.45 -9.04 -33.88
N LEU A 14 -1.36 -10.00 -33.71
CA LEU A 14 -2.14 -10.17 -32.47
C LEU A 14 -1.30 -10.72 -31.30
N PHE A 15 -0.20 -11.44 -31.57
CA PHE A 15 0.69 -11.99 -30.53
C PHE A 15 1.85 -11.06 -30.13
N MET A 16 2.18 -10.05 -30.95
CA MET A 16 3.34 -9.17 -30.71
C MET A 16 3.08 -8.01 -29.72
N GLY A 17 1.88 -7.86 -29.19
CA GLY A 17 1.43 -6.60 -28.57
C GLY A 17 1.31 -6.55 -27.04
N CYS A 18 2.07 -7.33 -26.26
CA CYS A 18 2.02 -7.20 -24.80
C CYS A 18 3.44 -7.16 -24.19
N GLU A 19 4.15 -6.05 -24.40
CA GLU A 19 5.21 -5.68 -23.47
C GLU A 19 4.55 -5.37 -22.12
N LYS A 20 4.86 -6.18 -21.10
CA LYS A 20 4.51 -5.83 -19.72
C LYS A 20 5.32 -4.60 -19.36
N ALA A 21 4.68 -3.44 -19.26
CA ALA A 21 5.29 -2.29 -18.62
C ALA A 21 5.77 -2.73 -17.23
N GLU A 22 7.07 -2.58 -16.98
CA GLU A 22 7.62 -2.87 -15.66
C GLU A 22 7.04 -1.85 -14.69
N LEU A 23 6.29 -2.33 -13.70
CA LEU A 23 5.73 -1.46 -12.68
C LEU A 23 6.88 -0.96 -11.80
N VAL A 24 7.07 0.35 -11.76
CA VAL A 24 8.12 1.00 -10.97
C VAL A 24 7.53 1.41 -9.63
N ASP A 25 8.28 1.15 -8.55
CA ASP A 25 7.89 1.56 -7.19
C ASP A 25 7.75 3.08 -7.08
N ASN A 26 6.80 3.53 -6.25
CA ASN A 26 6.61 4.94 -5.95
C ASN A 26 7.68 5.43 -4.95
N ALA A 27 8.68 6.14 -5.47
CA ALA A 27 9.78 6.70 -4.67
C ALA A 27 9.27 7.63 -3.56
N LYS A 28 8.20 8.39 -3.81
CA LYS A 28 7.67 9.31 -2.79
C LYS A 28 7.00 8.56 -1.65
N LEU A 29 6.29 7.48 -1.95
CA LEU A 29 5.70 6.61 -0.92
C LEU A 29 6.80 5.92 -0.09
N GLN A 30 7.91 5.53 -0.72
CA GLN A 30 9.07 5.02 -0.01
C GLN A 30 9.63 6.06 0.98
N GLU A 31 9.80 7.31 0.57
CA GLU A 31 10.25 8.37 1.49
C GLU A 31 9.33 8.56 2.69
N LEU A 32 8.00 8.48 2.48
CA LEU A 32 7.01 8.63 3.54
C LEU A 32 7.11 7.51 4.57
N VAL A 33 7.21 6.26 4.13
CA VAL A 33 7.34 5.12 5.05
C VAL A 33 8.70 5.14 5.76
N ASP A 34 9.78 5.52 5.07
CA ASP A 34 11.10 5.63 5.70
C ASP A 34 11.10 6.72 6.78
N ALA A 35 10.39 7.83 6.56
CA ALA A 35 10.22 8.88 7.56
C ALA A 35 9.39 8.39 8.75
N ASP A 36 8.30 7.65 8.52
CA ASP A 36 7.51 7.03 9.59
C ASP A 36 8.40 6.09 10.43
N GLN A 37 9.10 5.16 9.79
CA GLN A 37 9.94 4.19 10.51
C GLN A 37 11.11 4.86 11.24
N ARG A 38 11.71 5.91 10.68
CA ARG A 38 12.74 6.70 11.38
C ARG A 38 12.20 7.33 12.64
N ASP A 39 11.02 7.98 12.58
CA ASP A 39 10.39 8.57 13.75
C ASP A 39 10.13 7.50 14.83
N ARG A 40 9.63 6.33 14.44
CA ARG A 40 9.37 5.20 15.36
C ARG A 40 10.63 4.61 15.99
N SER A 41 11.77 4.71 15.30
CA SER A 41 13.07 4.24 15.80
C SER A 41 13.82 5.28 16.62
N SER A 42 13.33 6.52 16.66
CA SER A 42 13.95 7.61 17.41
C SER A 42 13.46 7.64 18.85
N ASP A 43 14.35 8.02 19.78
CA ASP A 43 14.01 8.27 21.19
C ASP A 43 13.36 9.66 21.38
N SER A 44 12.59 10.13 20.38
CA SER A 44 11.96 11.45 20.44
C SER A 44 10.67 11.41 21.27
N ASP A 45 10.52 12.37 22.17
CA ASP A 45 9.27 12.63 22.90
C ASP A 45 8.25 13.43 22.06
N GLU A 46 8.56 13.75 20.81
CA GLU A 46 7.64 14.49 19.94
C GLU A 46 6.36 13.69 19.65
N PRO A 47 5.17 14.31 19.75
CA PRO A 47 3.93 13.63 19.40
C PRO A 47 3.94 13.17 17.94
N PHE A 48 3.67 11.88 17.71
CA PHE A 48 3.61 11.33 16.35
C PHE A 48 2.36 11.78 15.57
N ALA A 49 1.27 12.09 16.26
CA ALA A 49 -0.04 12.29 15.65
C ALA A 49 -0.08 13.34 14.51
N PRO A 50 0.55 14.52 14.61
CA PRO A 50 0.58 15.49 13.51
C PRO A 50 1.27 14.95 12.25
N LYS A 51 2.43 14.30 12.41
CA LYS A 51 3.20 13.71 11.30
C LYS A 51 2.44 12.55 10.66
N ASP A 52 1.77 11.73 11.47
CA ASP A 52 0.96 10.60 10.99
C ASP A 52 -0.26 11.06 10.19
N ASP A 53 -0.95 12.12 10.63
CA ASP A 53 -2.07 12.71 9.90
C ASP A 53 -1.61 13.30 8.54
N GLU A 54 -0.44 13.97 8.50
CA GLU A 54 0.14 14.49 7.25
C GLU A 54 0.50 13.37 6.26
N ARG A 55 1.18 12.31 6.73
CA ARG A 55 1.54 11.16 5.90
C ARG A 55 0.30 10.46 5.33
N ARG A 56 -0.73 10.25 6.15
CA ARG A 56 -1.99 9.67 5.69
C ARG A 56 -2.66 10.52 4.62
N LYS A 57 -2.68 11.84 4.80
CA LYS A 57 -3.23 12.76 3.79
C LYS A 57 -2.53 12.57 2.44
N LEU A 58 -1.19 12.61 2.43
CA LEU A 58 -0.41 12.41 1.21
C LEU A 58 -0.64 11.02 0.59
N LEU A 59 -0.72 9.97 1.42
CA LEU A 59 -1.04 8.62 0.96
C LEU A 59 -2.43 8.56 0.30
N PHE A 60 -3.45 9.19 0.88
CA PHE A 60 -4.79 9.21 0.28
C PHE A 60 -4.81 9.98 -1.05
N GLU A 61 -4.01 11.04 -1.19
CA GLU A 61 -3.83 11.72 -2.48
C GLU A 61 -3.20 10.80 -3.53
N MET A 62 -2.19 9.99 -3.16
CA MET A 62 -1.57 9.00 -4.05
C MET A 62 -2.55 7.87 -4.44
N LEU A 63 -3.32 7.36 -3.47
CA LEU A 63 -4.36 6.35 -3.72
C LEU A 63 -5.42 6.89 -4.71
N ALA A 64 -5.87 8.13 -4.52
CA ALA A 64 -6.83 8.77 -5.41
C ALA A 64 -6.31 8.96 -6.84
N LYS A 65 -4.99 9.11 -7.00
CA LYS A 65 -4.31 9.22 -8.31
C LYS A 65 -3.88 7.87 -8.88
N ASN A 66 -4.22 6.76 -8.23
CA ASN A 66 -3.82 5.41 -8.61
C ASN A 66 -2.28 5.24 -8.67
N GLU A 67 -1.56 5.84 -7.73
CA GLU A 67 -0.09 5.81 -7.65
C GLU A 67 0.46 4.74 -6.69
N VAL A 68 -0.41 3.93 -6.07
CA VAL A 68 -0.06 2.81 -5.18
C VAL A 68 -0.32 1.51 -5.92
N ILE A 69 0.65 1.07 -6.74
CA ILE A 69 0.42 0.03 -7.73
C ILE A 69 1.22 -1.24 -7.40
N THR A 70 2.52 -1.11 -7.12
CA THR A 70 3.37 -2.29 -6.91
C THR A 70 3.02 -2.99 -5.60
N PRO A 71 3.37 -4.28 -5.46
CA PRO A 71 3.25 -4.98 -4.18
C PRO A 71 3.99 -4.25 -3.03
N LYS A 72 5.13 -3.61 -3.34
CA LYS A 72 5.89 -2.84 -2.36
C LYS A 72 5.19 -1.53 -2.00
N ASP A 73 4.59 -0.82 -2.98
CA ASP A 73 3.77 0.36 -2.70
C ASP A 73 2.62 0.01 -1.75
N LYS A 74 1.92 -1.09 -2.01
CA LYS A 74 0.81 -1.57 -1.17
C LYS A 74 1.28 -1.85 0.25
N LEU A 75 2.44 -2.50 0.43
CA LEU A 75 2.99 -2.71 1.77
C LEU A 75 3.33 -1.38 2.46
N ASN A 76 3.99 -0.45 1.75
CA ASN A 76 4.37 0.85 2.31
C ASN A 76 3.13 1.65 2.73
N ALA A 77 2.07 1.63 1.93
CA ALA A 77 0.78 2.22 2.25
C ALA A 77 0.14 1.57 3.49
N ALA A 78 0.20 0.24 3.61
CA ALA A 78 -0.30 -0.48 4.76
C ALA A 78 0.41 -0.07 6.06
N ILE A 79 1.73 0.11 6.02
CA ILE A 79 2.54 0.52 7.17
C ILE A 79 2.09 1.90 7.69
N ILE A 80 1.85 2.87 6.79
CA ILE A 80 1.39 4.21 7.17
C ILE A 80 -0.02 4.14 7.80
N LEU A 81 -0.93 3.36 7.22
CA LEU A 81 -2.33 3.30 7.66
C LEU A 81 -2.52 2.56 8.99
N GLN A 82 -1.71 1.54 9.27
CA GLN A 82 -1.80 0.81 10.54
C GLN A 82 -1.42 1.67 11.76
N HIS A 83 -0.69 2.77 11.56
CA HIS A 83 -0.36 3.76 12.59
C HIS A 83 -1.45 4.82 12.75
N THR A 84 -2.72 4.42 12.62
CA THR A 84 -3.85 5.26 12.95
C THR A 84 -3.92 5.44 14.47
N GLY A 85 -4.03 6.69 14.92
CA GLY A 85 -4.05 7.02 16.35
C GLY A 85 -5.31 6.51 17.05
N MET A 86 -5.28 6.53 18.39
CA MET A 86 -6.39 6.11 19.25
C MET A 86 -7.08 7.34 19.87
N ILE A 87 -8.36 7.19 20.20
CA ILE A 87 -9.18 8.16 20.93
C ILE A 87 -9.91 7.46 22.08
N PHE A 88 -10.31 8.21 23.11
CA PHE A 88 -11.17 7.69 24.17
C PHE A 88 -12.64 7.95 23.83
N VAL A 89 -13.46 6.91 23.96
CA VAL A 89 -14.93 6.95 23.83
C VAL A 89 -15.52 6.17 25.00
N ASP A 90 -16.24 6.86 25.89
CA ASP A 90 -16.88 6.29 27.09
C ASP A 90 -15.91 5.37 27.88
N ASP A 91 -14.78 5.94 28.32
CA ASP A 91 -13.69 5.27 29.07
C ASP A 91 -12.96 4.13 28.33
N ASN A 92 -13.27 3.87 27.05
CA ASN A 92 -12.61 2.86 26.24
C ASN A 92 -11.72 3.52 25.18
N MET A 93 -10.50 2.99 24.99
CA MET A 93 -9.67 3.37 23.85
C MET A 93 -10.20 2.69 22.58
N LYS A 94 -10.36 3.48 21.52
CA LYS A 94 -10.77 3.03 20.18
C LYS A 94 -9.88 3.66 19.12
N SER A 95 -9.73 3.00 17.99
CA SER A 95 -9.07 3.62 16.83
C SER A 95 -9.81 4.90 16.39
N LYS A 96 -9.05 5.92 15.99
CA LYS A 96 -9.57 7.15 15.35
C LYS A 96 -10.23 6.85 14.01
N SER A 97 -9.84 5.77 13.34
CA SER A 97 -10.49 5.25 12.13
C SER A 97 -10.22 3.76 11.96
N VAL A 98 -11.28 2.97 12.07
CA VAL A 98 -11.24 1.53 11.84
C VAL A 98 -11.07 1.22 10.35
N GLU A 99 -11.55 2.09 9.47
CA GLU A 99 -11.43 2.00 8.02
C GLU A 99 -9.96 2.04 7.57
N ASN A 100 -9.13 2.87 8.21
CA ASN A 100 -7.69 2.89 7.94
C ASN A 100 -7.05 1.55 8.28
N LEU A 101 -7.40 0.95 9.42
CA LEU A 101 -6.85 -0.33 9.86
C LEU A 101 -7.29 -1.46 8.93
N PHE A 102 -8.56 -1.45 8.52
CA PHE A 102 -9.07 -2.39 7.53
C PHE A 102 -8.35 -2.25 6.18
N LEU A 103 -8.20 -1.03 5.68
CA LEU A 103 -7.49 -0.78 4.42
C LEU A 103 -6.02 -1.19 4.52
N ALA A 104 -5.37 -0.94 5.65
CA ALA A 104 -4.01 -1.41 5.91
C ALA A 104 -3.91 -2.94 5.76
N HIS A 105 -4.86 -3.68 6.33
CA HIS A 105 -4.91 -5.12 6.20
C HIS A 105 -5.09 -5.57 4.75
N GLN A 106 -6.05 -4.98 4.03
CA GLN A 106 -6.32 -5.32 2.64
C GLN A 106 -5.09 -5.08 1.74
N LEU A 107 -4.37 -3.98 1.96
CA LEU A 107 -3.16 -3.66 1.19
C LEU A 107 -2.00 -4.58 1.52
N ALA A 108 -1.76 -4.89 2.79
CA ALA A 108 -0.71 -5.84 3.19
C ALA A 108 -1.00 -7.25 2.65
N LYS A 109 -2.26 -7.69 2.72
CA LYS A 109 -2.71 -8.97 2.16
C LYS A 109 -2.52 -9.01 0.64
N ALA A 110 -2.94 -7.97 -0.07
CA ALA A 110 -2.77 -7.89 -1.53
C ALA A 110 -1.29 -7.91 -1.94
N ALA A 111 -0.43 -7.17 -1.24
CA ALA A 111 1.02 -7.19 -1.46
C ALA A 111 1.60 -8.61 -1.31
N TYR A 112 1.16 -9.35 -0.28
CA TYR A 112 1.59 -10.72 -0.06
C TYR A 112 1.07 -11.68 -1.13
N GLU A 113 -0.20 -11.59 -1.50
CA GLU A 113 -0.83 -12.41 -2.55
C GLU A 113 -0.19 -12.18 -3.93
N GLU A 114 0.41 -11.01 -4.16
CA GLU A 114 1.19 -10.67 -5.35
C GLU A 114 2.66 -11.10 -5.27
N GLY A 115 3.06 -11.82 -4.21
CA GLY A 115 4.38 -12.43 -4.06
C GLY A 115 5.40 -11.58 -3.30
N TYR A 116 5.00 -10.47 -2.68
CA TYR A 116 5.92 -9.67 -1.86
C TYR A 116 6.04 -10.24 -0.45
N GLU A 117 6.97 -11.18 -0.28
CA GLU A 117 7.15 -11.95 0.97
C GLU A 117 7.30 -11.10 2.24
N LYS A 118 7.87 -9.90 2.13
CA LYS A 118 7.99 -8.97 3.27
C LYS A 118 6.62 -8.58 3.86
N ALA A 119 5.56 -8.62 3.05
CA ALA A 119 4.19 -8.30 3.48
C ALA A 119 3.53 -9.40 4.32
N ARG A 120 4.10 -10.62 4.37
CA ARG A 120 3.56 -11.74 5.16
C ARG A 120 3.39 -11.38 6.64
N TYR A 121 4.43 -10.79 7.24
CA TYR A 121 4.40 -10.35 8.63
C TYR A 121 3.32 -9.26 8.85
N PHE A 122 3.29 -8.26 7.96
CA PHE A 122 2.36 -7.15 8.08
C PHE A 122 0.91 -7.55 7.83
N THR A 123 0.64 -8.61 7.07
CA THR A 123 -0.72 -9.17 6.93
C THR A 123 -1.29 -9.58 8.28
N ALA A 124 -0.48 -10.21 9.13
CA ALA A 124 -0.89 -10.60 10.49
C ALA A 124 -1.00 -9.39 11.43
N VAL A 125 -0.01 -8.50 11.43
CA VAL A 125 -0.01 -7.31 12.33
C VAL A 125 -1.19 -6.38 12.05
N THR A 126 -1.47 -6.12 10.77
CA THR A 126 -2.60 -5.25 10.38
C THR A 126 -3.95 -5.89 10.71
N TYR A 127 -4.06 -7.21 10.58
CA TYR A 127 -5.27 -7.94 10.98
C TYR A 127 -5.51 -7.86 12.49
N ASP A 128 -4.45 -8.07 13.27
CA ASP A 128 -4.51 -7.98 14.74
C ASP A 128 -4.97 -6.57 15.17
N ARG A 129 -4.33 -5.52 14.64
CA ARG A 129 -4.76 -4.14 14.92
C ARG A 129 -6.22 -3.88 14.54
N TYR A 130 -6.67 -4.35 13.37
CA TYR A 130 -8.06 -4.18 12.94
C TYR A 130 -9.06 -4.89 13.86
N CYS A 131 -8.71 -6.06 14.40
CA CYS A 131 -9.61 -6.84 15.25
C CYS A 131 -9.67 -6.34 16.71
N TRP A 132 -8.61 -5.67 17.19
CA TRP A 132 -8.44 -5.33 18.61
C TRP A 132 -8.48 -3.83 18.94
N MET A 133 -8.55 -2.92 17.96
CA MET A 133 -8.56 -1.46 18.15
C MET A 133 -9.84 -0.78 17.66
#